data_AF-A0A7I7WC46-F1
#
_entry.id   AF-A0A7I7WC46-F1
#
_cell.length_a   1.000
_cell.length_b   1.000
_cell.length_c   1.000
_cell.angle_alpha   90.00
_cell.angle_beta   90.00
_cell.angle_gamma   90.00
#
_symmetry.space_group_name_H-M   'P 1'
#
loop_
_entity.id
_entity.type
_entity.pdbx_description
1 polymer ?
#
loop_
_entity_poly.entity_id
_entity_poly.type
_entity_poly.pdbx_seq_one_letter_code
_entity_poly.pdbx_strand_id
1 'polypeptide(L)'
;MVAGGAGWEMPARLYSSQILSELWPQTDPDTWSELAQHLRDQSRQLENEAAEIRSSRDDLPPHGAVQGTAADAACRRQAQIMLDQSVQYRSMADTADEVAHLISHTCARLDDIDRAANEQIELLYAANAGCGLRALGASILMDLITGIVARARARANTVASCTAAKIMRHAQRIATMQDGM
;
A
#
# COMPACT_ATOMS: atom_id res chain seq x y z
N MET A 1 5.25 -6.32 -30.61
CA MET A 1 5.80 -6.82 -29.34
C MET A 1 6.14 -5.62 -28.49
N VAL A 2 5.35 -5.37 -27.45
CA VAL A 2 5.70 -4.48 -26.33
C VAL A 2 5.36 -5.29 -25.09
N ALA A 3 6.39 -5.69 -24.35
CA ALA A 3 6.25 -6.22 -23.00
C ALA A 3 6.16 -5.03 -22.04
N GLY A 4 5.19 -5.03 -21.12
CA GLY A 4 5.07 -3.97 -20.12
C GLY A 4 3.87 -4.16 -19.18
N GLY A 5 4.16 -4.52 -17.93
CA GLY A 5 3.23 -4.52 -16.79
C GLY A 5 2.47 -5.83 -16.56
N ALA A 6 2.94 -6.67 -15.63
CA ALA A 6 2.05 -7.60 -14.96
C ALA A 6 1.10 -6.74 -14.11
N GLY A 7 -0.08 -6.45 -14.66
CA GLY A 7 -1.01 -5.47 -14.09
C GLY A 7 -1.51 -5.87 -12.72
N TRP A 8 -1.67 -4.87 -11.85
CA TRP A 8 -2.38 -4.89 -10.57
C TRP A 8 -3.81 -5.49 -10.62
N GLU A 9 -4.32 -5.76 -11.82
CA GLU A 9 -5.68 -6.21 -12.06
C GLU A 9 -5.99 -7.53 -11.36
N MET A 10 -7.24 -7.65 -10.90
CA MET A 10 -7.76 -8.90 -10.34
C MET A 10 -7.58 -10.01 -11.38
N PRO A 11 -7.10 -11.20 -10.97
CA PRO A 11 -6.95 -12.30 -11.89
C PRO A 11 -8.26 -12.68 -12.59
N ALA A 12 -8.15 -13.08 -13.86
CA ALA A 12 -9.29 -13.37 -14.74
C ALA A 12 -9.55 -14.88 -14.91
N ARG A 13 -9.27 -15.71 -13.89
CA ARG A 13 -9.55 -17.15 -13.94
C ARG A 13 -11.05 -17.40 -13.74
N LEU A 14 -11.51 -18.59 -14.13
CA LEU A 14 -12.93 -18.93 -14.23
C LEU A 14 -13.73 -18.63 -12.95
N TYR A 15 -13.11 -18.88 -11.78
CA TYR A 15 -13.76 -18.68 -10.48
C TYR A 15 -13.24 -17.45 -9.71
N SER A 16 -12.35 -16.64 -10.29
CA SER A 16 -11.72 -15.51 -9.59
C SER A 16 -12.73 -14.48 -9.09
N SER A 17 -13.75 -14.16 -9.88
CA SER A 17 -14.81 -13.24 -9.44
C SER A 17 -15.64 -13.77 -8.27
N GLN A 18 -15.76 -15.09 -8.12
CA GLN A 18 -16.52 -15.70 -7.03
C GLN A 18 -15.69 -15.81 -5.74
N ILE A 19 -14.37 -15.97 -5.90
CA ILE A 19 -13.41 -16.14 -4.80
C ILE A 19 -12.97 -14.77 -4.26
N LEU A 20 -12.61 -13.85 -5.15
CA LEU A 20 -11.94 -12.60 -4.81
C LEU A 20 -12.92 -11.43 -4.75
N SER A 21 -13.73 -11.16 -5.77
CA SER A 21 -14.74 -10.07 -5.78
C SER A 21 -14.28 -8.80 -5.02
N GLU A 22 -15.07 -8.33 -4.05
CA GLU A 22 -14.83 -7.22 -3.12
C GLU A 22 -13.56 -7.33 -2.24
N LEU A 23 -12.91 -8.49 -2.20
CA LEU A 23 -11.69 -8.73 -1.43
C LEU A 23 -10.43 -8.30 -2.18
N TRP A 24 -10.50 -8.16 -3.51
CA TRP A 24 -9.40 -7.56 -4.26
C TRP A 24 -9.32 -6.07 -3.91
N PRO A 25 -8.15 -5.56 -3.49
CA PRO A 25 -8.05 -4.16 -3.13
C PRO A 25 -8.37 -3.26 -4.33
N GLN A 26 -8.91 -2.08 -4.04
CA GLN A 26 -9.37 -1.14 -5.06
C GLN A 26 -8.33 -0.05 -5.37
N THR A 27 -7.21 -0.06 -4.65
CA THR A 27 -6.15 0.94 -4.74
C THR A 27 -4.85 0.28 -5.14
N ASP A 28 -4.22 0.83 -6.17
CA ASP A 28 -2.96 0.33 -6.71
C ASP A 28 -1.78 0.62 -5.74
N PRO A 29 -0.95 -0.37 -5.39
CA PRO A 29 0.31 -0.20 -4.67
C PRO A 29 1.21 0.87 -5.27
N ASP A 30 1.22 1.01 -6.60
CA ASP A 30 2.08 1.98 -7.28
C ASP A 30 1.65 3.41 -6.94
N THR A 31 0.34 3.67 -6.81
CA THR A 31 -0.18 4.97 -6.38
C THR A 31 0.31 5.34 -4.97
N TRP A 32 0.37 4.36 -4.07
CA TRP A 32 0.89 4.57 -2.71
C TRP A 32 2.41 4.77 -2.69
N SER A 33 3.13 4.07 -3.55
CA SER A 33 4.58 4.21 -3.71
C SER A 33 4.94 5.58 -4.29
N GLU A 34 4.18 6.05 -5.28
CA GLU A 34 4.31 7.40 -5.85
C GLU A 34 4.03 8.48 -4.80
N LEU A 35 2.98 8.30 -3.99
CA LEU A 35 2.70 9.19 -2.86
C LEU A 35 3.87 9.21 -1.86
N ALA A 36 4.41 8.05 -1.49
CA ALA A 36 5.56 7.95 -0.61
C ALA A 36 6.78 8.71 -1.18
N GLN A 37 7.04 8.56 -2.48
CA GLN A 37 8.11 9.28 -3.16
C GLN A 37 7.90 10.79 -3.14
N HIS A 38 6.67 11.26 -3.43
CA HIS A 38 6.34 12.69 -3.39
C HIS A 38 6.57 13.29 -1.99
N LEU A 39 6.16 12.59 -0.94
CA LEU A 39 6.37 13.01 0.46
C LEU A 39 7.86 13.05 0.83
N ARG A 40 8.68 12.09 0.34
CA ARG A 40 10.14 12.11 0.50
C ARG A 40 10.78 13.30 -0.19
N ASP A 41 10.28 13.67 -1.38
CA ASP A 41 10.78 14.82 -2.13
C ASP A 41 10.47 16.13 -1.40
N GLN A 42 9.24 16.28 -0.88
CA GLN A 42 8.85 17.42 -0.05
C GLN A 42 9.68 17.53 1.23
N SER A 43 9.93 16.40 1.92
CA SER A 43 10.80 16.36 3.10
C SER A 43 12.21 16.88 2.79
N ARG A 44 12.81 16.40 1.69
CA ARG A 44 14.15 16.85 1.25
C ARG A 44 14.17 18.31 0.85
N GLN A 45 13.12 18.81 0.20
CA GLN A 45 13.01 20.22 -0.15
C GLN A 45 13.02 21.10 1.10
N LEU A 46 12.23 20.77 2.12
CA LEU A 46 12.21 21.51 3.38
C LEU A 46 13.55 21.47 4.13
N GLU A 47 14.27 20.34 4.07
CA GLU A 47 15.62 20.24 4.64
C GLU A 47 16.62 21.17 3.92
N ASN A 48 16.54 21.26 2.60
CA ASN A 48 17.36 22.15 1.79
C ASN A 48 17.02 23.62 2.06
N GLU A 49 15.74 23.99 2.08
CA GLU A 49 15.29 25.36 2.41
C GLU A 49 15.73 25.76 3.82
N ALA A 50 15.63 24.86 4.81
CA ALA A 50 16.13 25.11 6.15
C ALA A 50 17.65 25.28 6.20
N ALA A 51 18.40 24.57 5.35
CA ALA A 51 19.85 24.73 5.23
C ALA A 51 20.22 26.07 4.58
N GLU A 52 19.51 26.49 3.53
CA GLU A 52 19.71 27.78 2.84
C GLU A 52 19.41 28.97 3.77
N ILE A 53 18.36 28.90 4.60
CA ILE A 53 18.08 29.92 5.62
C ILE A 53 19.21 30.02 6.65
N ARG A 54 19.83 28.89 7.00
CA ARG A 54 20.97 28.88 7.92
C ARG A 54 22.25 29.42 7.27
N SER A 55 22.54 29.06 6.02
CA SER A 55 23.76 29.47 5.32
C SER A 55 23.74 30.92 4.85
N SER A 56 22.59 31.42 4.35
CA SER A 56 22.42 32.83 3.96
C SER A 56 22.67 33.81 5.11
N ARG A 57 22.60 33.33 6.35
CA ARG A 57 22.96 34.07 7.55
C ARG A 57 24.47 34.10 7.80
N ASP A 58 25.19 33.01 7.52
CA ASP A 58 26.64 32.93 7.73
C ASP A 58 27.40 33.88 6.78
N ASP A 59 26.78 34.26 5.65
CA ASP A 59 27.31 35.21 4.67
C ASP A 59 27.03 36.70 4.99
N LEU A 60 26.28 37.03 6.06
CA LEU A 60 26.03 38.44 6.44
C LEU A 60 27.24 39.04 7.19
N PRO A 61 27.80 40.19 6.74
CA PRO A 61 28.92 40.84 7.42
C PRO A 61 28.53 41.31 8.84
N PRO A 62 29.47 41.31 9.81
CA PRO A 62 29.22 41.65 11.22
C PRO A 62 29.04 43.16 11.47
N HIS A 63 28.27 43.85 10.63
CA HIS A 63 28.03 45.29 10.76
C HIS A 63 26.71 45.58 11.47
N GLY A 64 26.82 45.99 12.74
CA GLY A 64 25.77 46.71 13.45
C GLY A 64 25.03 45.90 14.51
N ALA A 65 25.58 45.92 15.72
CA ALA A 65 25.18 45.18 16.93
C ALA A 65 23.76 45.48 17.51
N VAL A 66 22.78 45.92 16.72
CA VAL A 66 21.41 46.24 17.21
C VAL A 66 20.29 45.61 16.36
N GLN A 67 20.61 45.01 15.21
CA GLN A 67 19.62 44.37 14.31
C GLN A 67 19.67 42.82 14.35
N GLY A 68 20.48 42.26 15.25
CA GLY A 68 20.96 40.86 15.20
C GLY A 68 20.34 39.86 16.18
N THR A 69 19.28 40.18 16.94
CA THR A 69 18.69 39.21 17.89
C THR A 69 17.29 38.75 17.50
N ALA A 70 16.39 39.67 17.13
CA ALA A 70 15.02 39.32 16.77
C ALA A 70 14.90 38.68 15.37
N ALA A 71 15.58 39.24 14.37
CA ALA A 71 15.62 38.69 13.01
C ALA A 71 16.35 37.33 12.98
N ASP A 72 17.47 37.23 13.70
CA ASP A 72 18.21 35.98 13.88
C ASP A 72 17.35 34.90 14.56
N ALA A 73 16.70 35.24 15.68
CA ALA A 73 15.76 34.32 16.34
C ALA A 73 14.56 33.96 15.45
N ALA A 74 14.12 34.83 14.54
CA ALA A 74 13.07 34.53 13.57
C ALA A 74 13.56 33.54 12.49
N CYS A 75 14.73 33.76 11.90
CA CYS A 75 15.33 32.85 10.92
C CYS A 75 15.59 31.46 11.50
N ARG A 76 16.13 31.36 12.72
CA ARG A 76 16.32 30.07 13.40
C ARG A 76 15.00 29.37 13.68
N ARG A 77 13.97 30.10 14.11
CA ARG A 77 12.62 29.54 14.30
C ARG A 77 12.04 29.03 12.99
N GLN A 78 12.18 29.78 11.90
CA GLN A 78 11.68 29.36 10.59
C GLN A 78 12.39 28.10 10.09
N ALA A 79 13.72 28.04 10.18
CA ALA A 79 14.49 26.85 9.81
C ALA A 79 14.13 25.64 10.69
N GLN A 80 13.83 25.86 11.97
CA GLN A 80 13.38 24.80 12.86
C GLN A 80 11.98 24.28 12.47
N ILE A 81 11.03 25.17 12.18
CA ILE A 81 9.69 24.78 11.71
C ILE A 81 9.78 23.94 10.44
N MET A 82 10.63 24.33 9.49
CA MET A 82 10.85 23.57 8.25
C MET A 82 11.45 22.17 8.51
N LEU A 83 12.38 22.04 9.47
CA LEU A 83 12.90 20.73 9.89
C LEU A 83 11.84 19.88 10.57
N ASP A 84 11.01 20.46 11.44
CA ASP A 84 9.94 19.72 12.11
C ASP A 84 8.91 19.22 11.08
N GLN A 85 8.56 20.04 10.09
CA GLN A 85 7.72 19.64 8.96
C GLN A 85 8.40 18.58 8.09
N SER A 86 9.71 18.67 7.84
CA SER A 86 10.41 17.66 7.04
C SER A 86 10.39 16.28 7.70
N VAL A 87 10.50 16.21 9.02
CA VAL A 87 10.36 14.97 9.81
C VAL A 87 8.94 14.39 9.67
N GLN A 88 7.91 15.24 9.69
CA GLN A 88 6.53 14.80 9.49
C GLN A 88 6.32 14.19 8.09
N TYR A 89 6.75 14.90 7.04
CA TYR A 89 6.64 14.40 5.66
C TYR A 89 7.37 13.07 5.46
N ARG A 90 8.56 12.90 6.07
CA ARG A 90 9.30 11.64 6.05
C ARG A 90 8.55 10.51 6.75
N SER A 91 7.96 10.76 7.91
CA SER A 91 7.14 9.78 8.63
C SER A 91 5.90 9.35 7.84
N MET A 92 5.24 10.31 7.17
CA MET A 92 4.11 10.03 6.28
C MET A 92 4.55 9.20 5.07
N ALA A 93 5.72 9.51 4.50
CA ALA A 93 6.27 8.75 3.38
C ALA A 93 6.53 7.28 3.75
N ASP A 94 7.19 7.04 4.89
CA ASP A 94 7.47 5.68 5.37
C ASP A 94 6.18 4.89 5.60
N THR A 95 5.13 5.58 6.06
CA THR A 95 3.82 4.96 6.24
C THR A 95 3.13 4.63 4.91
N ALA A 96 3.19 5.52 3.92
CA ALA A 96 2.64 5.28 2.59
C ALA A 96 3.36 4.11 1.88
N ASP A 97 4.68 4.01 2.03
CA ASP A 97 5.50 2.93 1.48
C ASP A 97 5.14 1.57 2.08
N GLU A 98 4.97 1.51 3.41
CA GLU A 98 4.53 0.29 4.09
C GLU A 98 3.11 -0.12 3.66
N VAL A 99 2.20 0.85 3.45
CA VAL A 99 0.87 0.57 2.91
C VAL A 99 0.96 -0.01 1.49
N ALA A 100 1.82 0.53 0.63
CA ALA A 100 2.05 -0.02 -0.71
C ALA A 100 2.53 -1.48 -0.64
N HIS A 101 3.50 -1.76 0.22
CA HIS A 101 4.00 -3.12 0.44
C HIS A 101 2.92 -4.07 0.97
N LEU A 102 2.10 -3.63 1.91
CA LEU A 102 0.98 -4.41 2.45
C LEU A 102 -0.04 -4.77 1.37
N ILE A 103 -0.39 -3.82 0.51
CA ILE A 103 -1.34 -4.03 -0.58
C ILE A 103 -0.75 -5.00 -1.61
N SER A 104 0.50 -4.77 -2.06
CA SER A 104 1.19 -5.63 -3.01
C SER A 104 1.29 -7.08 -2.52
N HIS A 105 1.74 -7.28 -1.28
CA HIS A 105 1.81 -8.59 -0.66
C HIS A 105 0.42 -9.24 -0.48
N THR A 106 -0.61 -8.45 -0.25
CA THR A 106 -1.99 -8.95 -0.16
C THR A 106 -2.46 -9.48 -1.51
N CYS A 107 -2.21 -8.76 -2.60
CA CYS A 107 -2.59 -9.22 -3.93
C CYS A 107 -1.85 -10.48 -4.35
N ALA A 108 -0.55 -10.58 -4.06
CA ALA A 108 0.19 -11.83 -4.29
C ALA A 108 -0.46 -13.02 -3.55
N ARG A 109 -0.82 -12.84 -2.27
CA ARG A 109 -1.47 -13.91 -1.47
C ARG A 109 -2.87 -14.24 -1.95
N LEU A 110 -3.64 -13.25 -2.41
CA LEU A 110 -4.96 -13.45 -2.98
C LEU A 110 -4.88 -14.18 -4.33
N ASP A 111 -3.91 -13.82 -5.18
CA ASP A 111 -3.64 -14.54 -6.43
C ASP A 111 -3.24 -15.99 -6.18
N ASP A 112 -2.41 -16.26 -5.17
CA ASP A 112 -2.05 -17.62 -4.78
C ASP A 112 -3.26 -18.46 -4.34
N ILE A 113 -4.16 -17.88 -3.55
CA ILE A 113 -5.40 -18.54 -3.10
C ILE A 113 -6.31 -18.83 -4.30
N ASP A 114 -6.48 -17.85 -5.18
CA ASP A 114 -7.29 -17.98 -6.38
C ASP A 114 -6.73 -19.04 -7.34
N ARG A 115 -5.43 -18.97 -7.63
CA ARG A 115 -4.73 -19.95 -8.47
C ARG A 115 -4.90 -21.36 -7.93
N ALA A 116 -4.60 -21.59 -6.64
CA ALA A 116 -4.71 -22.91 -6.04
C ALA A 116 -6.15 -23.47 -6.05
N ALA A 117 -7.16 -22.59 -5.96
CA ALA A 117 -8.56 -23.00 -6.04
C ALA A 117 -8.97 -23.37 -7.48
N ASN A 118 -8.60 -22.55 -8.46
CA ASN A 118 -8.88 -22.83 -9.87
C ASN A 118 -8.16 -24.11 -10.34
N GLU A 119 -6.90 -24.33 -9.93
CA GLU A 119 -6.15 -25.55 -10.23
C GLU A 119 -6.85 -26.81 -9.68
N GLN A 120 -7.39 -26.75 -8.45
CA GLN A 120 -8.16 -27.86 -7.88
C GLN A 120 -9.46 -28.12 -8.67
N ILE A 121 -10.12 -27.07 -9.14
CA ILE A 121 -11.36 -27.21 -9.92
C ILE A 121 -11.06 -27.79 -11.31
N GLU A 122 -9.97 -27.38 -11.96
CA GLU A 122 -9.52 -27.98 -13.22
C GLU A 122 -9.21 -29.47 -13.08
N LEU A 123 -8.55 -29.87 -11.99
CA LEU A 123 -8.31 -31.28 -11.68
C LEU A 123 -9.62 -32.06 -11.48
N LEU A 124 -10.64 -31.46 -10.84
CA LEU A 124 -11.95 -32.06 -10.70
C LEU A 124 -12.66 -32.23 -12.04
N TYR A 125 -12.59 -31.23 -12.93
CA TYR A 125 -13.14 -31.32 -14.27
C TYR A 125 -12.47 -32.44 -15.09
N ALA A 126 -11.13 -32.51 -15.04
CA ALA A 126 -10.37 -33.56 -15.72
C ALA A 126 -10.73 -34.97 -15.21
N ALA A 127 -10.83 -35.14 -13.89
CA ALA A 127 -11.24 -36.41 -13.28
C ALA A 127 -12.67 -36.82 -13.66
N ASN A 128 -13.61 -35.86 -13.69
CA ASN A 128 -15.00 -36.13 -14.06
C ASN A 128 -15.16 -36.47 -15.55
N ALA A 129 -14.38 -35.83 -16.43
CA ALA A 129 -14.39 -36.13 -17.87
C ALA A 129 -13.97 -37.58 -18.18
N GLY A 130 -13.11 -38.19 -17.36
CA GLY A 130 -12.67 -39.58 -17.50
C GLY A 130 -13.63 -40.65 -16.97
N CYS A 131 -14.63 -40.30 -16.16
CA CYS A 131 -15.40 -41.26 -15.34
C CYS A 131 -16.79 -41.64 -15.88
N GLY A 132 -17.25 -41.16 -17.04
CA GLY A 132 -18.48 -41.63 -17.71
C GLY A 132 -19.82 -41.38 -16.98
N LEU A 133 -19.82 -40.83 -15.76
CA LEU A 133 -21.00 -40.57 -14.91
C LEU A 133 -21.65 -39.21 -15.24
N ARG A 134 -22.29 -39.11 -16.41
CA ARG A 134 -22.70 -37.83 -17.02
C ARG A 134 -23.86 -37.06 -16.36
N ALA A 135 -24.65 -37.66 -15.46
CA ALA A 135 -25.78 -36.97 -14.80
C ALA A 135 -25.69 -36.96 -13.27
N LEU A 136 -25.42 -38.12 -12.64
CA LEU A 136 -25.18 -38.21 -11.18
C LEU A 136 -23.84 -37.60 -10.75
N GLY A 137 -22.84 -37.57 -11.65
CA GLY A 137 -21.54 -36.93 -11.38
C GLY A 137 -21.59 -35.41 -11.47
N ALA A 138 -22.53 -34.84 -12.23
CA ALA A 138 -22.61 -33.39 -12.43
C ALA A 138 -23.04 -32.63 -11.17
N SER A 139 -24.03 -33.13 -10.42
CA SER A 139 -24.44 -32.51 -9.15
C SER A 139 -23.33 -32.59 -8.10
N ILE A 140 -22.71 -33.77 -7.95
CA ILE A 140 -21.60 -33.97 -7.01
C ILE A 140 -20.40 -33.09 -7.37
N LEU A 141 -20.09 -32.95 -8.66
CA LEU A 141 -19.03 -32.06 -9.14
C LEU A 141 -19.31 -30.60 -8.76
N MET A 142 -20.54 -30.13 -8.96
CA MET A 142 -20.91 -28.76 -8.59
C MET A 142 -20.86 -28.52 -7.08
N ASP A 143 -21.24 -29.51 -6.26
CA ASP A 143 -21.11 -29.43 -4.80
C ASP A 143 -19.65 -29.33 -4.37
N LEU A 144 -18.76 -30.13 -4.99
CA LEU A 144 -17.31 -30.09 -4.73
C LEU A 144 -16.69 -28.74 -5.13
N ILE A 145 -17.04 -28.22 -6.32
CA ILE A 145 -16.59 -26.91 -6.79
C ILE A 145 -17.04 -25.82 -5.82
N THR A 146 -18.32 -25.84 -5.43
CA THR A 146 -18.86 -24.88 -4.46
C THR A 146 -18.11 -24.94 -3.14
N GLY A 147 -17.77 -26.14 -2.66
CA GLY A 147 -16.94 -26.33 -1.46
C GLY A 147 -15.53 -25.76 -1.58
N ILE A 148 -14.89 -25.90 -2.75
CA ILE A 148 -13.56 -25.31 -3.01
C ILE A 148 -13.65 -23.79 -3.02
N VAL A 149 -14.60 -23.22 -3.77
CA VAL A 149 -14.80 -21.77 -3.87
C VAL A 149 -15.10 -21.16 -2.49
N ALA A 150 -15.98 -21.78 -1.71
CA ALA A 150 -16.31 -21.31 -0.35
C ALA A 150 -15.08 -21.30 0.57
N ARG A 151 -14.26 -22.35 0.51
CA ARG A 151 -13.02 -22.45 1.31
C ARG A 151 -11.98 -21.42 0.86
N ALA A 152 -11.83 -21.21 -0.43
CA ALA A 152 -10.93 -20.22 -1.00
C ALA A 152 -11.35 -18.81 -0.59
N ARG A 153 -12.65 -18.47 -0.72
CA ARG A 153 -13.21 -17.18 -0.30
C ARG A 153 -13.02 -16.93 1.20
N ALA A 154 -13.22 -17.95 2.05
CA ALA A 154 -12.99 -17.81 3.49
C ALA A 154 -11.52 -17.45 3.80
N ARG A 155 -10.56 -18.12 3.14
CA ARG A 155 -9.13 -17.81 3.28
C ARG A 155 -8.81 -16.41 2.77
N ALA A 156 -9.32 -16.05 1.59
CA ALA A 156 -9.14 -14.72 1.01
C ALA A 156 -9.66 -13.61 1.96
N ASN A 157 -10.83 -13.83 2.58
CA ASN A 157 -11.39 -12.89 3.55
C ASN A 157 -10.51 -12.72 4.80
N THR A 158 -9.91 -13.79 5.31
CA THR A 158 -8.95 -13.69 6.42
C THR A 158 -7.72 -12.86 6.04
N VAL A 159 -7.21 -13.03 4.81
CA VAL A 159 -6.10 -12.21 4.30
C VAL A 159 -6.50 -10.74 4.20
N ALA A 160 -7.61 -10.44 3.53
CA ALA A 160 -8.10 -9.07 3.33
C ALA A 160 -8.36 -8.34 4.66
N SER A 161 -9.05 -8.99 5.61
CA SER A 161 -9.34 -8.39 6.93
C SER A 161 -8.07 -8.15 7.78
N CYS A 162 -7.09 -9.06 7.74
CA CYS A 162 -5.81 -8.87 8.41
C CYS A 162 -5.05 -7.67 7.84
N THR A 163 -5.04 -7.53 6.51
CA THR A 163 -4.40 -6.40 5.83
C THR A 163 -5.12 -5.10 6.16
N ALA A 164 -6.45 -5.07 6.09
CA ALA A 164 -7.24 -3.89 6.47
C ALA A 164 -6.94 -3.43 7.90
N ALA A 165 -6.82 -4.37 8.85
CA ALA A 165 -6.44 -4.06 10.22
C ALA A 165 -5.01 -3.50 10.34
N LYS A 166 -4.06 -3.94 9.52
CA LYS A 166 -2.70 -3.38 9.47
C LYS A 166 -2.72 -1.95 8.93
N ILE A 167 -3.41 -1.70 7.82
CA ILE A 167 -3.54 -0.37 7.22
C ILE A 167 -4.22 0.60 8.21
N MET A 168 -5.26 0.14 8.91
CA MET A 168 -5.93 0.97 9.93
C MET A 168 -5.01 1.38 11.09
N ARG A 169 -4.10 0.49 11.52
CA ARG A 169 -3.07 0.84 12.52
C ARG A 169 -2.09 1.89 12.00
N HIS A 170 -1.73 1.84 10.72
CA HIS A 170 -0.92 2.88 10.09
C HIS A 170 -1.64 4.24 10.05
N ALA A 171 -2.93 4.24 9.69
CA ALA A 171 -3.75 5.46 9.72
C ALA A 171 -3.85 6.07 11.14
N GLN A 172 -4.03 5.25 12.17
CA GLN A 172 -4.05 5.70 13.58
C GLN A 172 -2.71 6.30 14.01
N ARG A 173 -1.58 5.72 13.57
CA ARG A 173 -0.24 6.27 13.84
C ARG A 173 -0.07 7.65 13.22
N ILE A 174 -0.58 7.88 12.01
CA ILE A 174 -0.56 9.22 11.39
C ILE A 174 -1.44 10.20 12.18
N ALA A 175 -2.67 9.82 12.51
CA ALA A 175 -3.60 10.70 13.23
C ALA A 175 -3.04 11.15 14.60
N THR A 176 -2.45 10.23 15.36
CA THR A 176 -1.83 10.55 16.66
C THR A 176 -0.59 11.45 16.55
N MET A 177 0.11 11.45 15.41
CA MET A 177 1.17 12.42 15.15
C MET A 177 0.63 13.84 14.89
N GLN A 178 -0.60 13.97 14.40
CA GLN A 178 -1.25 15.26 14.15
C GLN A 178 -1.86 15.86 15.43
N ASP A 179 -2.38 15.03 16.34
CA ASP A 179 -3.02 15.48 17.61
C ASP A 179 -2.01 15.85 18.72
N GLY A 180 -0.72 15.52 18.56
CA GLY A 180 0.34 15.88 19.50
C GLY A 180 0.92 17.29 19.32
N MET A 181 0.29 18.11 18.46
CA MET A 181 0.64 19.50 18.16
C MET A 181 -0.30 20.48 18.87
#